data_AF-A0A5C8J0U8-F1
#
_entry.id   AF-A0A5C8J0U8-F1
#
_cell.length_a   1.000
_cell.length_b   1.000
_cell.length_c   1.000
_cell.angle_alpha   90.00
_cell.angle_beta   90.00
_cell.angle_gamma   90.00
#
_symmetry.space_group_name_H-M   'P 1'
#
loop_
_entity.id
_entity.type
_entity.pdbx_description
1 polymer ?
#
loop_
_entity_poly.entity_id
_entity_poly.type
_entity_poly.pdbx_seq_one_letter_code
_entity_poly.pdbx_strand_id
1 'polypeptide(L)'
;MKVKDFLELYRLDSVVQTIADRLKENKAYRLQLKGLTGSLDAVLASAVYTINKQHQLFVLHDREEAAYFYTDLRNLLGDEKEVMLFPTS
;
A
#
# COMPACT_ATOMS: atom_id res chain seq x y z
N MET A 1 13.28 -6.51 14.90
CA MET A 1 12.75 -6.67 13.52
C MET A 1 12.83 -5.32 12.85
N LYS A 2 13.48 -5.21 11.69
CA LYS A 2 13.49 -3.97 10.90
C LYS A 2 12.20 -3.88 10.09
N VAL A 3 11.83 -2.67 9.67
CA VAL A 3 10.63 -2.44 8.83
C VAL A 3 10.69 -3.27 7.53
N LYS A 4 11.88 -3.43 6.95
CA LYS A 4 12.08 -4.27 5.76
C LYS A 4 11.72 -5.75 6.02
N ASP A 5 12.14 -6.29 7.16
CA ASP A 5 11.81 -7.66 7.58
C ASP A 5 10.29 -7.82 7.80
N PHE A 6 9.64 -6.80 8.38
CA PHE A 6 8.19 -6.79 8.58
C PHE A 6 7.42 -6.82 7.26
N LEU A 7 7.78 -5.95 6.31
CA LEU A 7 7.16 -5.94 4.98
C LEU A 7 7.43 -7.23 4.21
N GLU A 8 8.57 -7.89 4.44
CA GLU A 8 8.87 -9.17 3.80
C GLU A 8 7.90 -10.28 4.24
N LEU A 9 7.48 -10.30 5.51
CA LEU A 9 6.45 -11.23 5.99
C LEU A 9 5.13 -11.05 5.22
N TYR A 10 4.68 -9.81 5.06
CA TYR A 10 3.48 -9.51 4.29
C TYR A 10 3.66 -9.73 2.79
N ARG A 11 4.86 -9.49 2.25
CA ARG A 11 5.16 -9.81 0.85
C ARG A 11 4.96 -11.30 0.58
N LEU A 12 5.32 -12.17 1.52
CA LEU A 12 5.18 -13.63 1.39
C LEU A 12 3.77 -14.15 1.73
N ASP A 13 2.88 -13.29 2.22
CA ASP A 13 1.51 -13.69 2.53
C ASP A 13 0.72 -14.01 1.26
N SER A 14 -0.05 -15.10 1.31
CA SER A 14 -0.81 -15.62 0.16
C SER A 14 -1.87 -14.65 -0.37
N VAL A 15 -2.49 -13.85 0.51
CA VAL A 15 -3.49 -12.86 0.11
C VAL A 15 -2.81 -11.72 -0.63
N VAL A 16 -1.68 -11.24 -0.12
CA VAL A 16 -0.87 -10.18 -0.77
C VAL A 16 -0.38 -10.64 -2.14
N GLN A 17 0.14 -11.86 -2.26
CA GLN A 17 0.56 -12.45 -3.53
C GLN A 17 -0.59 -12.53 -4.53
N THR A 18 -1.76 -13.01 -4.08
CA THR A 18 -2.96 -13.09 -4.93
C THR A 18 -3.38 -11.73 -5.44
N ILE A 19 -3.37 -10.70 -4.58
CA ILE A 19 -3.70 -9.32 -4.97
C ILE A 19 -2.68 -8.78 -5.97
N ALA A 20 -1.39 -8.97 -5.71
CA ALA A 20 -0.33 -8.52 -6.60
C ALA A 20 -0.43 -9.18 -7.99
N ASP A 21 -0.66 -10.50 -8.06
CA ASP A 21 -0.83 -11.20 -9.34
C ASP A 21 -2.03 -10.66 -10.13
N ARG A 22 -3.16 -10.39 -9.45
CA ARG A 22 -4.35 -9.80 -10.10
C ARG A 22 -4.08 -8.41 -10.66
N LEU A 23 -3.34 -7.56 -9.93
CA LEU A 23 -3.03 -6.20 -10.36
C LEU A 23 -1.97 -6.16 -11.48
N LYS A 24 -1.10 -7.17 -11.56
CA LYS A 24 -0.02 -7.26 -12.57
C LYS A 24 -0.53 -7.33 -14.01
N GLU A 25 -1.73 -7.89 -14.23
CA GLU A 25 -2.28 -8.09 -15.57
C GLU A 25 -2.60 -6.77 -16.31
N ASN A 26 -2.58 -5.61 -15.64
CA ASN A 26 -2.91 -4.28 -16.19
C ASN A 26 -4.25 -4.24 -16.95
N LYS A 27 -5.15 -5.17 -16.64
CA LYS A 27 -6.53 -5.18 -17.13
C LYS A 27 -7.41 -4.47 -16.12
N ALA A 28 -8.45 -3.80 -16.62
CA ALA A 28 -9.46 -3.21 -15.76
C ALA A 28 -10.09 -4.31 -14.90
N TYR A 29 -9.80 -4.28 -13.60
CA TYR A 29 -10.29 -5.24 -12.62
C TYR A 29 -10.74 -4.48 -11.38
N ARG A 30 -11.92 -4.84 -10.86
CA ARG A 30 -12.46 -4.24 -9.63
C ARG A 30 -12.37 -5.26 -8.51
N LEU A 31 -11.52 -4.96 -7.53
CA LEU A 31 -11.38 -5.73 -6.31
C LEU A 31 -11.99 -4.97 -5.13
N GLN A 32 -12.74 -5.67 -4.28
CA GLN A 32 -13.16 -5.15 -2.99
C GLN A 32 -12.44 -5.92 -1.89
N LEU A 33 -11.68 -5.21 -1.08
CA LEU A 33 -11.03 -5.75 0.11
C LEU A 33 -11.91 -5.46 1.33
N LYS A 34 -11.98 -6.42 2.27
CA LYS A 34 -12.74 -6.29 3.52
C LYS A 34 -11.86 -6.66 4.70
N GLY A 35 -12.16 -6.11 5.87
CA GLY A 35 -11.43 -6.42 7.11
C GLY A 35 -10.08 -5.71 7.25
N LEU A 36 -9.81 -4.69 6.44
CA LEU A 36 -8.66 -3.81 6.66
C LEU A 36 -8.95 -2.96 7.91
N THR A 37 -8.07 -3.02 8.89
CA THR A 37 -8.21 -2.30 10.17
C THR A 37 -6.86 -1.73 10.58
N GLY A 38 -6.88 -0.54 11.21
CA GLY A 38 -5.66 0.23 11.47
C GLY A 38 -4.87 0.48 10.18
N SER A 39 -3.54 0.44 10.26
CA SER A 39 -2.63 0.68 9.12
C SER A 39 -2.51 -0.48 8.12
N LEU A 40 -3.40 -1.48 8.16
CA LEU A 40 -3.27 -2.68 7.31
C LEU A 40 -3.41 -2.36 5.82
N ASP A 41 -4.17 -1.33 5.48
CA ASP A 41 -4.26 -0.80 4.12
C ASP A 41 -2.90 -0.27 3.60
N ALA A 42 -2.17 0.49 4.41
CA ALA A 42 -0.84 1.00 4.08
C ALA A 42 0.22 -0.11 4.02
N VAL A 43 0.12 -1.10 4.91
CA VAL A 43 0.95 -2.31 4.88
C VAL A 43 0.72 -3.10 3.60
N LEU A 44 -0.55 -3.33 3.24
CA LEU A 44 -0.91 -4.04 2.03
C LEU A 44 -0.43 -3.30 0.77
N ALA A 45 -0.71 -2.00 0.67
CA ALA A 45 -0.25 -1.13 -0.40
C ALA A 45 1.27 -1.19 -0.57
N SER A 46 2.00 -1.10 0.55
CA SER A 46 3.45 -1.16 0.59
C SER A 46 3.98 -2.53 0.16
N ALA A 47 3.38 -3.61 0.66
CA ALA A 47 3.78 -4.98 0.32
C ALA A 47 3.52 -5.27 -1.17
N VAL A 48 2.34 -4.94 -1.69
CA VAL A 48 2.01 -5.07 -3.11
C VAL A 48 2.98 -4.25 -3.98
N TYR A 49 3.32 -3.02 -3.56
CA TYR A 49 4.33 -2.21 -4.26
C TYR A 49 5.71 -2.87 -4.31
N THR A 50 6.08 -3.67 -3.30
CA THR A 50 7.37 -4.38 -3.34
C THR A 50 7.40 -5.51 -4.35
N ILE A 51 6.23 -6.09 -4.69
CA ILE A 51 6.09 -7.15 -5.70
C ILE A 51 5.96 -6.52 -7.09
N ASN A 52 5.04 -5.55 -7.23
CA ASN A 52 4.77 -4.84 -8.47
C ASN A 52 5.14 -3.37 -8.32
N LYS A 53 6.25 -2.96 -8.94
CA LYS A 53 6.73 -1.56 -8.94
C LYS A 53 5.88 -0.67 -9.86
N GLN A 54 4.63 -0.46 -9.48
CA GLN A 54 3.67 0.36 -10.21
C GLN A 54 3.27 1.57 -9.38
N HIS A 55 2.98 2.68 -10.07
CA HIS A 55 2.38 3.85 -9.44
C HIS A 55 0.99 3.49 -8.91
N GLN A 56 0.72 3.86 -7.67
CA GLN A 56 -0.55 3.61 -7.00
C GLN A 56 -1.14 4.95 -6.57
N LEU A 57 -2.43 5.14 -6.84
CA LEU A 57 -3.19 6.30 -6.40
C LEU A 57 -4.20 5.84 -5.36
N PHE A 58 -4.14 6.46 -4.19
CA PHE A 58 -5.07 6.21 -3.09
C PHE A 58 -5.95 7.44 -2.91
N VAL A 59 -7.27 7.21 -2.91
CA VAL A 59 -8.27 8.23 -2.62
C VAL A 59 -8.92 7.86 -1.30
N LEU A 60 -8.76 8.73 -0.31
CA LEU A 60 -9.21 8.52 1.06
C LEU A 60 -10.33 9.50 1.41
N HIS A 61 -11.03 9.25 2.51
CA HIS A 61 -12.27 9.94 2.82
C HIS A 61 -12.06 11.44 3.05
N ASP A 62 -11.01 11.79 3.80
CA ASP A 62 -10.68 13.15 4.16
C ASP A 62 -9.17 13.39 4.24
N ARG A 63 -8.80 14.65 4.53
CA ARG A 63 -7.42 15.10 4.63
C ARG A 63 -6.67 14.45 5.79
N GLU A 64 -7.36 14.18 6.90
CA GLU A 64 -6.74 13.65 8.11
C GLU A 64 -6.38 12.18 7.90
N GLU A 65 -7.31 11.37 7.38
CA GLU A 65 -7.05 9.98 6.97
C GLU A 65 -5.93 9.92 5.94
N ALA A 66 -5.92 10.81 4.95
CA ALA A 66 -4.85 10.89 3.96
C ALA A 66 -3.48 11.22 4.57
N ALA A 67 -3.42 12.09 5.57
CA ALA A 67 -2.18 12.42 6.27
C ALA A 67 -1.66 11.25 7.12
N TYR A 68 -2.56 10.51 7.79
CA TYR A 68 -2.20 9.29 8.52
C TYR A 68 -1.68 8.21 7.59
N PHE A 69 -2.41 7.91 6.52
CA PHE A 69 -2.00 6.91 5.52
C PHE A 69 -0.67 7.28 4.85
N TYR A 70 -0.45 8.56 4.52
CA TYR A 70 0.82 9.06 4.00
C TYR A 70 1.98 8.79 4.97
N THR A 71 1.77 9.02 6.26
CA THR A 71 2.77 8.81 7.31
C THR A 71 3.10 7.33 7.44
N ASP A 72 2.09 6.46 7.40
CA ASP A 72 2.27 5.00 7.42
C ASP A 72 3.07 4.52 6.21
N LEU A 73 2.72 4.96 5.00
CA LEU A 73 3.46 4.62 3.79
C LEU A 73 4.93 5.06 3.87
N ARG A 74 5.22 6.27 4.37
CA ARG A 74 6.60 6.75 4.53
C ARG A 74 7.38 5.93 5.54
N ASN A 75 6.76 5.59 6.68
CA ASN A 75 7.39 4.77 7.70
C ASN A 75 7.69 3.35 7.18
N LEU A 76 6.80 2.79 6.35
CA LEU A 76 6.95 1.44 5.79
C LEU A 76 7.95 1.38 4.63
N LEU A 77 7.90 2.34 3.71
CA LEU A 77 8.71 2.34 2.49
C LEU A 77 10.09 2.97 2.68
N GLY A 78 10.28 3.74 3.75
CA GLY A 78 11.49 4.51 4.03
C GLY A 78 11.65 5.73 3.13
N ASP A 79 12.70 6.52 3.39
CA ASP A 79 12.98 7.77 2.68
C ASP A 79 13.47 7.59 1.23
N GLU A 80 13.77 6.36 0.80
CA GLU A 80 14.23 6.06 -0.55
C GLU A 80 13.12 6.12 -1.61
N LYS A 81 11.84 6.22 -1.20
CA LYS A 81 10.71 6.21 -2.12
C LYS A 81 9.88 7.48 -2.03
N GLU A 82 9.59 8.05 -3.20
CA GLU A 82 8.69 9.19 -3.33
C GLU A 82 7.24 8.77 -3.05
N VAL A 83 6.83 8.90 -1.79
CA VAL A 83 5.42 8.97 -1.42
C VAL A 83 5.00 10.43 -1.54
N MET A 84 3.96 10.70 -2.32
CA MET A 84 3.43 12.04 -2.55
C MET A 84 2.04 12.18 -1.92
N LEU A 85 1.78 13.35 -1.32
CA LEU A 85 0.47 13.73 -0.82
C LEU A 85 -0.03 14.92 -1.65
N PHE A 86 -1.24 14.80 -2.19
CA PHE A 86 -1.86 15.83 -3.02
C PHE A 86 -3.02 16.48 -2.24
N PRO A 87 -2.77 17.59 -1.52
CA PRO A 87 -3.84 18.30 -0.82
C PRO A 87 -4.78 18.98 -1.81
N THR A 88 -6.04 19.15 -1.42
CA THR A 88 -6.98 20.03 -2.13
C THR A 88 -6.44 21.47 -2.12
N SER A 89 -6.59 22.18 -3.24
CA SER A 89 -6.13 23.57 -3.43
C SER A 89 -6.73 24.57 -2.45
#